data_AF-A0AAU2HX30-F1
#
_entry.id   AF-A0AAU2HX30-F1
#
_cell.length_a   1.000
_cell.length_b   1.000
_cell.length_c   1.000
_cell.angle_alpha   90.00
_cell.angle_beta   90.00
_cell.angle_gamma   90.00
#
_symmetry.space_group_name_H-M   'P 1'
#
loop_
_entity.id
_entity.type
_entity.pdbx_description
1 polymer ?
#
loop_
_entity_poly.entity_id
_entity_poly.type
_entity_poly.pdbx_seq_one_letter_code
_entity_poly.pdbx_strand_id
1 'polypeptide(L)' 'MSALRPGDITDEMLQAMDTAKRQGLQKDLRALAANIRADADGRYDSAEPEWQAGVEWTLLWIENTAAQLTEGRP' A
#
# COMPACT_ATOMS: atom_id res chain seq x y z
N MET A 1 23.04 -10.95 29.86
CA MET A 1 22.15 -10.34 28.86
C MET A 1 22.99 -9.44 27.98
N SER A 2 23.38 -9.92 26.80
CA SER A 2 24.13 -9.10 25.84
C SER A 2 23.14 -8.20 25.13
N ALA A 3 23.27 -6.89 25.31
CA ALA A 3 22.55 -5.91 24.51
C ALA A 3 23.09 -5.99 23.07
N LEU A 4 22.20 -6.26 22.11
CA LEU A 4 22.50 -6.19 20.67
C LEU A 4 23.08 -4.81 20.37
N ARG A 5 24.30 -4.74 19.83
CA ARG A 5 24.90 -3.46 19.45
C ARG A 5 24.33 -3.01 18.11
N PRO A 6 24.28 -1.70 17.81
CA PRO A 6 23.78 -1.16 16.54
C PRO A 6 24.55 -1.60 15.26
N GLY A 7 25.45 -2.57 15.34
CA GLY A 7 26.14 -3.22 14.20
C GLY A 7 25.79 -4.70 14.02
N ASP A 8 24.90 -5.27 14.85
CA ASP A 8 24.55 -6.71 14.83
C ASP A 8 23.29 -7.02 14.00
N ILE A 9 22.78 -6.04 13.22
CA ILE A 9 21.64 -6.29 12.32
C ILE A 9 22.18 -7.07 11.11
N THR A 10 21.79 -8.34 11.00
CA THR A 10 22.18 -9.19 9.87
C THR A 10 21.44 -8.78 8.59
N ASP A 11 21.97 -9.15 7.43
CA ASP A 11 21.28 -8.96 6.15
C ASP A 11 19.89 -9.62 6.15
N GLU A 12 19.74 -10.75 6.83
CA GLU A 12 18.46 -11.43 7.02
C GLU A 12 17.46 -10.57 7.82
N MET A 13 17.92 -9.92 8.89
CA MET A 13 17.08 -9.01 9.66
C MET A 13 16.69 -7.77 8.83
N LEU A 14 17.61 -7.23 8.03
CA LEU A 14 17.31 -6.13 7.10
C LEU A 14 16.26 -6.54 6.06
N GLN A 15 16.40 -7.74 5.48
CA GLN A 15 15.45 -8.27 4.51
C GLN A 15 14.07 -8.54 5.14
N ALA A 16 14.03 -9.08 6.35
CA ALA A 16 12.80 -9.30 7.10
C ALA A 16 12.10 -7.97 7.43
N MET A 17 12.86 -6.94 7.82
CA MET A 17 12.34 -5.61 8.06
C MET A 17 11.77 -4.96 6.79
N ASP A 18 12.48 -5.03 5.66
CA ASP A 18 12.00 -4.50 4.38
C ASP A 18 10.73 -5.24 3.92
N THR A 19 10.70 -6.56 4.06
CA THR A 19 9.52 -7.38 3.77
C THR A 19 8.33 -6.97 4.63
N ALA A 20 8.52 -6.84 5.95
CA ALA A 20 7.47 -6.40 6.86
C ALA A 20 6.94 -5.01 6.52
N LYS A 21 7.83 -4.07 6.16
CA LYS A 21 7.45 -2.73 5.72
C LYS A 21 6.61 -2.78 4.43
N ARG A 22 7.05 -3.54 3.42
CA ARG A 22 6.32 -3.69 2.15
C ARG A 22 4.93 -4.30 2.36
N GLN A 23 4.86 -5.36 3.16
CA GLN A 23 3.59 -6.04 3.47
C GLN A 23 2.63 -5.13 4.27
N GLY A 24 3.15 -4.40 5.27
CA GLY A 24 2.37 -3.43 6.02
C GLY A 24 1.79 -2.34 5.12
N LEU A 25 2.63 -1.70 4.32
CA LEU A 25 2.18 -0.66 3.38
C LEU A 25 1.18 -1.21 2.36
N GLN A 26 1.40 -2.41 1.84
CA GLN A 26 0.46 -3.05 0.92
C GLN A 26 -0.93 -3.23 1.57
N LYS A 27 -0.97 -3.71 2.82
CA LYS A 27 -2.23 -3.89 3.56
C LYS A 27 -2.95 -2.56 3.73
N ASP A 28 -2.23 -1.51 4.11
CA ASP A 28 -2.80 -0.18 4.34
C ASP A 28 -3.32 0.43 3.04
N LEU A 29 -2.61 0.26 1.92
CA LEU A 29 -3.07 0.69 0.59
C LEU A 29 -4.36 -0.03 0.16
N ARG A 30 -4.46 -1.35 0.38
CA ARG A 30 -5.70 -2.09 0.09
C ARG A 30 -6.87 -1.60 0.94
N ALA A 31 -6.64 -1.32 2.22
CA ALA A 31 -7.66 -0.75 3.10
C ALA A 31 -8.09 0.65 2.63
N LEU A 32 -7.15 1.49 2.21
CA LEU A 32 -7.43 2.80 1.65
C LEU A 32 -8.29 2.72 0.38
N ALA A 33 -7.98 1.82 -0.55
CA ALA A 33 -8.79 1.62 -1.75
C ALA A 33 -10.23 1.20 -1.41
N ALA A 34 -10.42 0.31 -0.43
CA ALA A 34 -11.74 -0.09 0.03
C ALA A 34 -12.52 1.09 0.63
N ASN A 35 -11.87 1.92 1.44
CA ASN A 35 -12.50 3.11 2.04
C ASN A 35 -12.89 4.15 0.99
N ILE A 36 -12.03 4.41 -0.01
CA ILE A 36 -12.33 5.33 -1.12
C ILE A 36 -13.53 4.82 -1.91
N ARG A 37 -13.59 3.52 -2.22
CA ARG A 37 -14.76 2.92 -2.89
C ARG A 37 -16.04 3.11 -2.09
N ALA A 38 -16.00 2.86 -0.79
CA ALA A 38 -17.16 3.01 0.08
C ALA A 38 -17.63 4.47 0.19
N ASP A 39 -16.71 5.43 0.25
CA ASP A 39 -17.05 6.87 0.23
C ASP A 39 -17.62 7.31 -1.11
N ALA A 40 -17.11 6.74 -2.22
CA ALA A 40 -17.51 7.09 -3.56
C ALA A 40 -18.84 6.47 -4.01
N ASP A 41 -19.22 5.30 -3.48
CA ASP A 41 -20.38 4.50 -3.90
C ASP A 41 -21.69 5.31 -3.91
N GLY A 42 -21.93 6.14 -2.89
CA GLY A 42 -23.12 6.97 -2.80
C GLY A 42 -23.12 8.23 -3.67
N ARG A 43 -21.99 8.54 -4.33
CA ARG A 43 -21.81 9.78 -5.09
C ARG A 43 -21.59 9.53 -6.58
N TYR A 44 -21.15 8.33 -6.96
CA TYR A 44 -20.74 7.99 -8.32
C TYR A 44 -21.75 8.42 -9.37
N ASP A 45 -23.01 7.96 -9.29
CA ASP A 45 -24.04 8.23 -10.31
C ASP A 45 -24.43 9.71 -10.47
N SER A 46 -24.11 10.54 -9.47
CA SER A 46 -24.46 11.97 -9.43
C SER A 46 -23.25 12.90 -9.56
N ALA A 47 -22.04 12.35 -9.58
CA ALA A 47 -20.81 13.12 -9.58
C ALA A 47 -20.44 13.62 -10.99
N GLU A 48 -19.75 14.74 -11.04
CA GLU A 48 -19.15 15.26 -12.26
C GLU A 48 -18.18 14.22 -12.87
N PRO A 49 -18.14 14.06 -14.20
CA PRO A 49 -17.28 13.07 -14.86
C PRO A 49 -15.80 13.19 -14.50
N GLU A 50 -15.30 14.42 -14.28
CA GLU A 50 -13.92 14.66 -13.87
C GLU A 50 -13.64 14.11 -12.46
N TRP A 51 -14.61 14.21 -11.55
CA TRP A 51 -14.49 13.65 -10.20
C TRP A 51 -14.43 12.13 -10.25
N GLN A 52 -15.31 11.49 -11.04
CA GLN A 52 -15.30 10.04 -11.24
C GLN A 52 -13.95 9.57 -11.78
N ALA A 53 -13.46 10.23 -12.84
CA ALA A 53 -12.15 9.92 -13.42
C ALA A 53 -10.99 10.07 -12.42
N GLY A 54 -11.06 11.09 -11.53
CA GLY A 54 -10.08 11.26 -10.46
C GLY A 54 -10.08 10.13 -9.43
N VAL A 55 -11.27 9.64 -9.06
CA VAL A 55 -11.42 8.48 -8.15
C VAL A 55 -10.86 7.22 -8.81
N GLU A 56 -11.23 6.94 -10.05
CA GLU A 56 -10.75 5.76 -10.79
C GLU A 56 -9.24 5.77 -10.95
N TRP A 57 -8.67 6.92 -11.33
CA TRP A 57 -7.22 7.08 -11.46
C TRP A 57 -6.50 6.83 -10.13
N THR A 58 -7.05 7.35 -9.03
CA THR A 58 -6.49 7.16 -7.69
C THR A 58 -6.53 5.69 -7.27
N LEU A 59 -7.66 5.01 -7.47
CA LEU A 59 -7.80 3.58 -7.17
C LEU A 59 -6.81 2.75 -7.98
N LEU A 60 -6.68 3.02 -9.29
CA LEU A 60 -5.73 2.33 -10.16
C LEU A 60 -4.28 2.51 -9.69
N TRP A 61 -3.91 3.72 -9.27
CA TRP A 61 -2.58 3.99 -8.73
C TRP A 61 -2.31 3.21 -7.45
N ILE A 62 -3.26 3.18 -6.52
CA ILE A 62 -3.15 2.44 -5.25
C ILE A 62 -2.97 0.94 -5.52
N GLU A 63 -3.80 0.37 -6.40
CA GLU A 63 -3.78 -1.06 -6.72
C GLU A 63 -2.48 -1.49 -7.39
N ASN A 64 -2.00 -0.72 -8.36
CA ASN A 64 -0.71 -0.97 -9.01
C ASN A 64 0.46 -0.88 -8.01
N THR A 65 0.44 0.12 -7.12
CA THR A 65 1.48 0.27 -6.09
C THR A 65 1.44 -0.90 -5.10
N ALA A 66 0.24 -1.29 -4.66
CA ALA A 66 0.07 -2.43 -3.77
C ALA A 66 0.52 -3.76 -4.41
N ALA A 67 0.29 -3.96 -5.72
CA ALA A 67 0.76 -5.14 -6.45
C ALA A 67 2.29 -5.20 -6.50
N GLN A 68 2.95 -4.08 -6.85
CA GLN A 68 4.40 -3.97 -6.95
C GLN A 68 5.12 -4.25 -5.61
N LEU A 69 4.48 -3.98 -4.48
CA LEU A 69 5.03 -4.27 -3.16
C LEU A 69 5.13 -5.78 -2.85
N THR A 70 4.36 -6.64 -3.55
CA THR A 70 4.44 -8.11 -3.44
C THR A 70 5.10 -8.81 -4.62
N GLU A 71 5.07 -8.20 -5.80
CA GLU A 71 5.56 -8.84 -7.04
C GLU A 71 7.08 -8.91 -7.14
N GLY A 72 7.82 -8.37 -6.16
CA GLY A 72 9.23 -8.68 -5.92
C GLY A 72 10.06 -8.78 -7.20
N ARG A 73 10.35 -7.64 -7.87
CA ARG A 73 11.53 -7.67 -8.73
C ARG A 73 12.77 -7.69 -7.82
N PRO A 74 13.69 -8.64 -8.03
CA PRO A 74 14.99 -8.64 -7.36
C PRO A 74 15.74 -7.32 -7.56
#